data_AF-A0A821MQA0-F1
#
_entry.id   AF-A0A821MQA0-F1
#
_cell.length_a   1.000
_cell.length_b   1.000
_cell.length_c   1.000
_cell.angle_alpha   90.00
_cell.angle_beta   90.00
_cell.angle_gamma   90.00
#
_symmetry.space_group_name_H-M   'P 1'
#
loop_
_entity.id
_entity.type
_entity.pdbx_description
1 polymer ?
#
loop_
_entity_poly.entity_id
_entity_poly.type
_entity_poly.pdbx_seq_one_letter_code
_entity_poly.pdbx_strand_id
1 'polypeptide(L)'
;SLQKPLEKYITRWNGVVKLYRTGKRVGLIEARTIGAQKSTGDVIIVLDAHCECVINWLPPLLTRIALNRKALAVPIVDGLEWNTLEHTNIYGSTNFRGIWEWGFLYKETQLPEREAKKRKYSSEPY
;
A
#
# COMPACT_ATOMS: atom_id res chain seq x y z
N SER A 1 3.16 -9.04 -25.77
CA SER A 1 3.26 -9.78 -24.49
C SER A 1 4.57 -9.43 -23.81
N LEU A 2 4.56 -8.89 -22.58
CA LEU A 2 5.74 -8.39 -21.85
C LEU A 2 6.66 -9.47 -21.27
N GLN A 3 6.47 -10.75 -21.60
CA GLN A 3 7.15 -11.91 -20.99
C GLN A 3 8.68 -11.78 -20.89
N LYS A 4 9.40 -12.08 -21.98
CA LYS A 4 10.88 -12.01 -22.03
C LYS A 4 11.42 -10.58 -21.83
N PRO A 5 10.79 -9.52 -22.37
CA PRO A 5 11.27 -8.15 -22.16
C PRO A 5 11.34 -7.75 -20.69
N LEU A 6 10.31 -8.09 -19.89
CA LEU A 6 10.29 -7.78 -18.46
C LEU A 6 11.36 -8.56 -17.69
N GLU A 7 11.51 -9.86 -17.98
CA GLU A 7 12.54 -10.71 -17.36
C GLU A 7 13.95 -10.16 -17.60
N LYS A 8 14.23 -9.71 -18.83
CA LYS A 8 15.50 -9.04 -19.14
C LYS A 8 15.63 -7.71 -18.41
N TYR A 9 14.59 -6.88 -18.41
CA TYR A 9 14.61 -5.54 -17.81
C TYR A 9 14.91 -5.56 -16.31
N ILE A 10 14.32 -6.48 -15.55
CA ILE A 10 14.49 -6.52 -14.09
C ILE A 10 15.89 -6.96 -13.62
N THR A 11 16.70 -7.58 -14.48
CA THR A 11 18.07 -8.01 -14.13
C THR A 11 18.97 -6.86 -13.67
N ARG A 12 18.66 -5.62 -14.08
CA ARG A 12 19.41 -4.41 -13.71
C ARG A 12 19.46 -4.10 -12.22
N TRP A 13 18.61 -4.74 -11.41
CA TRP A 13 18.57 -4.59 -9.95
C TRP A 13 19.29 -5.73 -9.22
N ASN A 14 20.15 -6.49 -9.91
CA ASN A 14 21.06 -7.47 -9.32
C ASN A 14 20.38 -8.45 -8.34
N GLY A 15 19.16 -8.88 -8.66
CA GLY A 15 18.38 -9.85 -7.86
C GLY A 15 17.55 -9.24 -6.72
N VAL A 16 17.59 -7.92 -6.50
CA VAL A 16 16.69 -7.23 -5.55
C VAL A 16 15.24 -7.33 -6.05
N VAL A 17 15.01 -7.08 -7.35
CA VAL A 17 13.70 -7.26 -8.00
C VAL A 17 13.60 -8.68 -8.54
N LYS A 18 12.56 -9.42 -8.12
CA LYS A 18 12.32 -10.81 -8.52
C LYS A 18 10.94 -10.96 -9.15
N LEU A 19 10.85 -11.71 -10.24
CA LEU A 19 9.59 -12.04 -10.91
C LEU A 19 9.27 -13.51 -10.72
N TYR A 20 8.08 -13.79 -10.17
CA TYR A 20 7.53 -15.13 -10.04
C TYR A 20 6.30 -15.28 -10.92
N ARG A 21 6.25 -16.33 -11.75
CA ARG A 21 5.09 -16.66 -12.59
C ARG A 21 4.33 -17.83 -11.98
N THR A 22 3.01 -17.70 -11.89
CA THR A 22 2.12 -18.73 -11.32
C THR A 22 1.70 -19.81 -12.32
N GLY A 23 1.98 -19.62 -13.62
CA GLY A 23 1.60 -20.56 -14.70
C GLY A 23 0.10 -20.56 -15.05
N LYS A 24 -0.76 -20.13 -14.14
CA LYS A 24 -2.22 -19.97 -14.32
C LYS A 24 -2.72 -18.70 -13.65
N ARG A 25 -3.94 -18.25 -13.99
CA ARG A 25 -4.62 -17.15 -13.31
C ARG A 25 -5.10 -17.61 -11.93
N VAL A 26 -4.50 -17.06 -10.87
CA VAL A 26 -4.82 -17.40 -9.47
C VAL A 26 -5.65 -16.33 -8.74
N GLY A 27 -5.77 -15.13 -9.32
CA GLY A 27 -6.46 -14.00 -8.68
C GLY A 27 -5.60 -13.26 -7.64
N LEU A 28 -6.10 -12.13 -7.15
CA LEU A 28 -5.33 -11.18 -6.35
C LEU A 28 -4.93 -11.74 -4.97
N ILE A 29 -5.85 -12.43 -4.29
CA ILE A 29 -5.64 -12.94 -2.93
C ILE A 29 -4.55 -14.02 -2.92
N GLU A 30 -4.65 -15.00 -3.82
CA GLU A 30 -3.67 -16.08 -3.92
C GLU A 30 -2.32 -15.55 -4.42
N ALA A 31 -2.30 -14.60 -5.37
CA ALA A 31 -1.05 -13.96 -5.81
C ALA A 31 -0.32 -13.23 -4.67
N ARG A 32 -1.04 -12.49 -3.82
CA ARG A 32 -0.48 -11.83 -2.63
C ARG A 32 0.06 -12.86 -1.62
N THR A 33 -0.65 -13.96 -1.42
CA THR A 33 -0.23 -15.05 -0.52
C THR A 33 1.06 -15.73 -1.02
N ILE A 34 1.15 -16.02 -2.31
CA ILE A 34 2.37 -16.57 -2.93
C ILE A 34 3.53 -15.57 -2.77
N GLY A 35 3.29 -14.28 -3.02
CA GLY A 35 4.29 -13.23 -2.82
C GLY A 35 4.81 -13.18 -1.37
N ALA A 36 3.91 -13.26 -0.40
CA ALA A 36 4.25 -13.32 1.02
C ALA A 36 5.12 -14.55 1.36
N GLN A 37 4.76 -15.74 0.86
CA GLN A 37 5.54 -16.97 1.07
C GLN A 37 6.94 -16.94 0.44
N LYS A 38 7.14 -16.15 -0.63
CA LYS A 38 8.44 -15.98 -1.30
C LYS A 38 9.26 -14.83 -0.71
N SER A 39 8.68 -14.00 0.15
CA SER A 39 9.33 -12.86 0.77
C SER A 39 10.25 -13.30 1.91
N THR A 40 11.32 -12.55 2.14
CA THR A 40 12.35 -12.85 3.16
C THR A 40 12.60 -11.69 4.12
N GLY A 41 11.97 -10.54 3.90
CA GLY A 41 12.10 -9.38 4.78
C GLY A 41 11.28 -9.52 6.06
N ASP A 42 11.65 -8.76 7.09
CA ASP A 42 10.96 -8.73 8.39
C ASP A 42 9.53 -8.17 8.32
N VAL A 43 9.26 -7.35 7.30
CA VAL A 43 7.98 -6.71 7.03
C VAL A 43 7.62 -6.92 5.56
N ILE A 44 6.38 -7.33 5.31
CA ILE A 44 5.82 -7.44 3.96
C ILE A 44 5.05 -6.17 3.65
N ILE A 45 5.37 -5.55 2.51
CA ILE A 45 4.66 -4.38 1.99
C ILE A 45 4.00 -4.79 0.68
N VAL A 46 2.70 -4.55 0.57
CA VAL A 46 1.91 -4.86 -0.62
C VAL A 46 1.56 -3.54 -1.30
N LEU A 47 1.96 -3.41 -2.56
CA LEU A 47 1.64 -2.27 -3.42
C LEU A 47 0.93 -2.79 -4.67
N ASP A 48 0.02 -1.98 -5.21
CA ASP A 48 -0.55 -2.25 -6.52
C ASP A 48 0.45 -1.87 -7.62
N ALA A 49 0.34 -2.49 -8.80
CA ALA A 49 1.32 -2.36 -9.88
C ALA A 49 1.32 -0.96 -10.55
N HIS A 50 0.42 -0.07 -10.14
CA HIS A 50 0.19 1.25 -10.69
C HIS A 50 0.21 2.33 -9.60
N CYS A 51 1.07 2.17 -8.59
CA CYS A 51 1.28 3.14 -7.53
C CYS A 51 2.60 3.91 -7.73
N GLU A 52 2.60 5.18 -7.31
CA GLU A 52 3.81 5.98 -7.15
C GLU A 52 4.05 6.27 -5.67
N CYS A 53 5.28 6.07 -5.21
CA CYS A 53 5.64 6.29 -3.83
C CYS A 53 6.22 7.69 -3.65
N VAL A 54 5.63 8.49 -2.77
CA VAL A 54 6.12 9.84 -2.44
C VAL A 54 7.37 9.79 -1.56
N ILE A 55 8.06 10.94 -1.45
CA ILE A 55 9.25 11.08 -0.61
C ILE A 55 8.91 10.69 0.83
N ASN A 56 9.76 9.87 1.45
CA ASN A 56 9.67 9.49 2.86
C ASN A 56 8.37 8.73 3.25
N TRP A 57 7.70 8.07 2.31
CA TRP A 57 6.49 7.28 2.60
C TRP A 57 6.74 6.07 3.53
N LEU A 58 7.94 5.48 3.47
CA LEU A 58 8.24 4.20 4.11
C LEU A 58 8.58 4.31 5.61
N PRO A 59 9.48 5.21 6.07
CA PRO A 59 9.90 5.25 7.47
C PRO A 59 8.76 5.43 8.50
N PRO A 60 7.73 6.28 8.27
CA PRO A 60 6.60 6.40 9.19
C PRO A 60 5.84 5.07 9.38
N LEU A 61 5.67 4.30 8.31
CA LEU A 61 4.97 3.00 8.34
C LEU A 61 5.78 1.95 9.10
N LEU A 62 7.08 1.83 8.78
CA LEU A 62 7.95 0.86 9.44
C LEU A 62 8.15 1.19 10.92
N THR A 63 8.22 2.46 11.29
CA THR A 63 8.33 2.90 12.69
C THR A 63 7.13 2.41 13.51
N ARG A 64 5.91 2.44 12.93
CA ARG A 64 4.72 1.94 13.62
C ARG A 64 4.80 0.44 13.91
N ILE A 65 5.27 -0.34 12.93
CA ILE A 65 5.42 -1.80 13.04
C ILE A 65 6.56 -2.16 14.00
N ALA A 66 7.66 -1.39 13.99
CA ALA A 66 8.77 -1.57 14.91
C ALA A 66 8.34 -1.37 16.38
N LEU A 67 7.51 -0.37 16.65
CA LEU A 67 6.95 -0.12 17.99
C LEU A 67 5.93 -1.17 18.43
N ASN A 68 5.20 -1.76 17.49
CA ASN A 68 4.24 -2.82 17.77
C ASN A 68 4.15 -3.81 16.60
N ARG A 69 4.77 -4.99 16.74
CA ARG A 69 4.77 -6.04 15.70
C ARG A 69 3.39 -6.61 15.37
N LYS A 70 2.37 -6.33 16.19
CA LYS A 70 0.97 -6.71 15.91
C LYS A 70 0.19 -5.62 15.17
N ALA A 71 0.79 -4.46 14.92
CA ALA A 71 0.16 -3.38 14.17
C ALA A 71 0.32 -3.61 12.67
N LEU A 72 -0.73 -3.32 11.91
CA LEU A 72 -0.69 -3.14 10.47
C LEU A 72 -0.73 -1.64 10.20
N ALA A 73 0.20 -1.15 9.38
CA ALA A 73 0.26 0.26 8.99
C ALA A 73 -0.21 0.40 7.53
N VAL A 74 -1.08 1.37 7.26
CA VAL A 74 -1.60 1.69 5.93
C VAL A 74 -1.25 3.16 5.63
N PRO A 75 -0.66 3.48 4.46
CA PRO A 75 -0.45 4.87 4.07
C PRO A 75 -1.77 5.55 3.72
N ILE A 76 -1.76 6.89 3.70
CA ILE A 76 -2.78 7.64 2.97
C ILE A 76 -2.55 7.37 1.48
N VAL A 77 -3.61 7.02 0.75
CA VAL A 77 -3.55 6.72 -0.68
C VAL A 77 -4.18 7.88 -1.45
N ASP A 78 -3.34 8.72 -2.05
CA ASP A 78 -3.79 9.83 -2.88
C ASP A 78 -4.19 9.37 -4.30
N GLY A 79 -4.92 10.23 -5.01
CA GLY A 79 -5.41 9.94 -6.34
C GLY A 79 -4.36 10.28 -7.39
N LEU A 80 -4.22 9.41 -8.39
CA LEU A 80 -3.43 9.68 -9.59
C LEU A 80 -4.38 9.71 -10.79
N GLU A 81 -4.46 10.84 -11.48
CA GLU A 81 -5.30 10.97 -12.67
C GLU A 81 -4.73 10.09 -13.81
N TRP A 82 -5.57 9.28 -14.44
CA TRP A 82 -5.13 8.20 -15.32
C TRP A 82 -4.63 8.66 -16.71
N ASN A 83 -5.04 9.85 -17.17
CA ASN A 83 -4.59 10.47 -18.41
C ASN A 83 -3.40 11.42 -18.18
N THR A 84 -3.49 12.29 -17.17
CA THR A 84 -2.51 13.36 -16.95
C THR A 84 -1.38 12.96 -16.03
N LEU A 85 -1.55 11.87 -15.26
CA LEU A 85 -0.66 11.45 -14.18
C LEU A 85 -0.49 12.52 -13.09
N GLU A 86 -1.45 13.45 -13.00
CA GLU A 86 -1.45 14.48 -11.96
C GLU A 86 -1.85 13.88 -10.62
N HIS A 87 -1.08 14.23 -9.59
CA HIS A 87 -1.36 13.84 -8.22
C HIS A 87 -2.49 14.73 -7.68
N THR A 88 -3.55 14.09 -7.18
CA THR A 88 -4.72 14.74 -6.61
C THR A 88 -4.83 14.36 -5.15
N ASN A 89 -4.85 15.37 -4.29
CA ASN A 89 -5.12 15.16 -2.87
C ASN A 89 -6.62 14.92 -2.69
N ILE A 90 -7.01 13.64 -2.55
CA ILE A 90 -8.41 13.22 -2.43
C ILE A 90 -9.03 13.71 -1.11
N TYR A 91 -8.21 13.80 -0.06
CA TYR A 91 -8.70 14.00 1.31
C TYR A 91 -8.47 15.42 1.85
N GLY A 92 -7.77 16.28 1.09
CA GLY A 92 -7.40 17.62 1.48
C GLY A 92 -6.58 17.62 2.78
N SER A 93 -7.09 18.33 3.79
CA SER A 93 -6.54 18.36 5.15
C SER A 93 -7.26 17.42 6.13
N THR A 94 -8.26 16.68 5.67
CA THR A 94 -9.11 15.82 6.50
C THR A 94 -8.63 14.38 6.45
N ASN A 95 -8.69 13.67 7.58
CA ASN A 95 -8.36 12.24 7.63
C ASN A 95 -9.62 11.39 7.48
N PHE A 96 -9.50 10.27 6.76
CA PHE A 96 -10.59 9.34 6.51
C PHE A 96 -10.21 7.93 6.94
N ARG A 97 -11.15 7.22 7.55
CA ARG A 97 -10.99 5.82 7.94
C ARG A 97 -11.87 4.91 7.09
N GLY A 98 -11.35 3.71 6.83
CA GLY A 98 -12.13 2.64 6.23
C GLY A 98 -13.23 2.13 7.16
N ILE A 99 -14.40 1.89 6.60
CA ILE A 99 -15.56 1.27 7.24
C ILE A 99 -16.21 0.27 6.28
N TRP A 100 -17.10 -0.55 6.82
CA TRP A 100 -17.93 -1.46 6.06
C TRP A 100 -19.38 -1.06 6.25
N GLU A 101 -20.11 -0.89 5.15
CA GLU A 101 -21.58 -0.87 5.22
C GLU A 101 -22.13 -2.31 5.32
N TRP A 102 -23.42 -2.43 5.63
CA TRP A 102 -24.08 -3.74 5.84
C TRP A 102 -24.07 -4.67 4.63
N GLY A 103 -23.84 -4.15 3.42
CA GLY A 103 -23.61 -4.93 2.21
C GLY A 103 -22.17 -5.45 2.06
N PHE A 104 -21.31 -5.26 3.07
CA PHE A 104 -19.86 -5.56 3.04
C PHE A 104 -19.11 -4.80 1.94
N LEU A 105 -19.60 -3.63 1.54
CA LEU A 105 -18.83 -2.72 0.70
C LEU A 105 -17.91 -1.86 1.57
N TYR A 106 -16.64 -1.78 1.17
CA TYR A 106 -15.70 -0.84 1.75
C TYR A 106 -16.13 0.60 1.41
N LYS A 107 -16.16 1.45 2.43
CA LYS A 107 -16.41 2.88 2.31
C LYS A 107 -15.42 3.62 3.19
N GLU A 108 -15.32 4.93 2.96
CA GLU A 108 -14.50 5.82 3.75
C GLU A 108 -15.37 6.86 4.42
N THR A 109 -15.06 7.16 5.68
CA THR A 109 -15.75 8.20 6.44
C THR A 109 -14.73 9.05 7.17
N GLN A 110 -15.08 10.30 7.44
CA GLN A 110 -14.19 11.21 8.15
C GLN A 110 -13.83 10.65 9.53
N LEU A 111 -12.60 10.94 9.96
CA LEU A 111 -12.13 10.58 11.29
C LEU A 111 -13.00 11.29 12.36
N PRO A 112 -13.64 10.55 13.29
CA PRO A 112 -14.44 11.18 14.32
C PRO A 112 -13.61 12.12 15.21
N GLU A 113 -14.21 13.22 15.66
CA GLU A 113 -13.53 14.21 16.50
C GLU A 113 -12.86 13.61 17.75
N ARG A 114 -13.47 12.59 18.34
CA ARG A 114 -12.93 11.91 19.52
C ARG A 114 -11.54 11.31 19.26
N GLU A 115 -11.32 10.75 18.07
CA GLU A 115 -10.02 10.20 17.69
C GLU A 115 -9.07 11.30 17.19
N ALA A 116 -9.60 12.30 16.47
CA ALA A 116 -8.81 13.46 16.05
C ALA A 116 -8.19 14.21 17.24
N LYS A 117 -8.94 14.40 18.34
CA LYS A 117 -8.49 15.10 19.56
C LYS A 117 -7.41 14.37 20.35
N LYS A 118 -7.23 13.05 20.17
CA LYS A 118 -6.16 12.30 20.83
C LYS A 118 -4.78 12.55 20.21
N ARG A 119 -4.76 13.11 19.01
CA ARG A 119 -3.56 13.27 18.21
C ARG A 119 -2.96 14.65 18.47
N LYS A 120 -1.66 14.67 18.72
CA LYS A 120 -0.87 15.90 18.80
C LYS A 120 -0.56 16.45 17.41
N TYR A 121 -0.36 15.58 16.42
CA TYR A 121 -0.04 15.97 15.04
C TYR A 121 -0.96 15.31 14.00
N SER A 122 -1.22 16.02 12.91
CA SER A 122 -2.02 15.54 11.77
C SER A 122 -1.35 14.39 10.98
N SER A 123 -0.09 14.07 11.29
CA SER A 123 0.64 12.91 10.76
C SER A 123 0.61 11.68 11.67
N GLU A 124 0.09 11.81 12.90
CA GLU A 124 -0.01 10.66 13.82
C GLU A 124 -1.08 9.66 13.36
N PRO A 125 -0.86 8.35 13.60
CA PRO A 125 -1.85 7.31 13.32
C PRO A 125 -3.09 7.47 14.21
N TYR A 126 -4.22 6.90 13.77
CA TYR A 126 -5.51 6.86 14.47
C TYR A 126 -6.17 5.48 14.36
#